data_AF-A0A323UTB0-F1
#
_entry.id   AF-A0A323UTB0-F1
#
_cell.length_a   1.000
_cell.length_b   1.000
_cell.length_c   1.000
_cell.angle_alpha   90.00
_cell.angle_beta   90.00
_cell.angle_gamma   90.00
#
_symmetry.space_group_name_H-M   'P 1'
#
loop_
_entity.id
_entity.type
_entity.pdbx_description
1 polymer ?
#
loop_
_entity_poly.entity_id
_entity_poly.type
_entity_poly.pdbx_seq_one_letter_code
_entity_poly.pdbx_strand_id
1 'polypeptide(L)' 'MNRFKLGDEVCKDNGRRGVVRAIFVNRDAARMCAVEINGALDFIDESKLSPPQQADLAA' A
#
# COMPACT_ATOMS: atom_id res chain seq x y z
N MET A 1 0.20 0.45 -14.74
CA MET A 1 -0.95 -0.34 -14.25
C MET A 1 -1.22 0.07 -12.81
N ASN A 2 -2.48 0.32 -12.43
CA ASN A 2 -2.82 0.54 -11.01
C ASN A 2 -2.67 -0.79 -10.26
N ARG A 3 -1.60 -0.94 -9.48
CA ARG A 3 -1.35 -2.17 -8.72
C ARG A 3 -2.21 -2.28 -7.47
N PHE A 4 -2.60 -1.16 -6.89
CA PHE A 4 -3.37 -1.09 -5.65
C PHE A 4 -4.60 -0.19 -5.83
N LYS A 5 -5.60 -0.40 -4.98
CA LYS A 5 -6.85 0.35 -4.93
C LYS A 5 -7.11 0.88 -3.53
N LEU A 6 -8.01 1.85 -3.43
CA LEU A 6 -8.51 2.33 -2.15
C LEU A 6 -9.15 1.18 -1.38
N GLY A 7 -8.73 0.99 -0.12
CA GLY A 7 -9.20 -0.09 0.75
C GLY A 7 -8.39 -1.38 0.64
N ASP A 8 -7.44 -1.50 -0.29
CA ASP A 8 -6.54 -2.65 -0.31
C ASP A 8 -5.65 -2.66 0.94
N GLU A 9 -5.52 -3.82 1.58
CA GLU A 9 -4.43 -4.08 2.50
C GLU A 9 -3.14 -4.18 1.68
N VAL A 10 -2.04 -3.63 2.19
CA VAL A 10 -0.71 -3.65 1.58
C VAL A 10 0.36 -3.87 2.63
N CYS A 11 1.46 -4.50 2.23
CA CYS A 11 2.65 -4.65 3.04
C CYS A 11 3.71 -3.62 2.63
N LYS A 12 4.31 -2.97 3.62
CA LYS A 12 5.53 -2.16 3.46
C LYS A 12 6.76 -3.07 3.63
N ASP A 13 7.91 -2.69 3.04
CA ASP A 13 9.22 -3.35 3.19
C ASP A 13 9.57 -3.83 4.61
N ASN A 14 9.14 -3.10 5.64
CA ASN A 14 9.41 -3.45 7.05
C ASN A 14 8.46 -4.52 7.63
N GLY A 15 7.71 -5.25 6.78
CA GLY A 15 6.74 -6.27 7.19
C GLY A 15 5.47 -5.71 7.87
N ARG A 16 5.32 -4.40 7.95
CA ARG A 16 4.11 -3.75 8.49
C ARG A 16 3.01 -3.75 7.44
N ARG A 17 1.81 -4.14 7.86
CA ARG A 17 0.60 -4.11 7.04
C ARG A 17 -0.16 -2.82 7.32
N GLY A 18 -0.83 -2.32 6.29
CA GLY A 18 -1.72 -1.19 6.41
C GLY A 18 -2.72 -1.16 5.27
N VAL A 19 -3.64 -0.20 5.32
CA VAL A 19 -4.73 -0.08 4.35
C VAL A 19 -4.54 1.17 3.50
N VAL A 20 -4.65 1.04 2.18
CA VAL A 20 -4.59 2.18 1.27
C VAL A 20 -5.81 3.08 1.48
N ARG A 21 -5.57 4.30 1.95
CA ARG A 21 -6.59 5.34 2.18
C ARG A 21 -6.60 6.43 1.11
N ALA A 22 -5.54 6.54 0.31
CA ALA A 22 -5.52 7.42 -0.86
C ALA A 22 -4.45 6.97 -1.85
N ILE A 23 -4.65 7.30 -3.12
CA ILE A 23 -3.65 7.14 -4.18
C ILE A 23 -3.55 8.47 -4.90
N PHE A 24 -2.35 9.02 -4.99
CA PHE A 24 -2.11 10.34 -5.57
C PHE A 24 -0.76 10.37 -6.28
N VAL A 25 -0.53 11.42 -7.06
CA VAL A 25 0.74 11.65 -7.74
C VAL A 25 1.44 12.82 -7.05
N ASN A 26 2.73 12.67 -6.74
CA ASN A 26 3.52 13.77 -6.18
C ASN A 26 3.94 14.77 -7.27
N ARG A 27 4.70 15.80 -6.89
CA ARG A 27 5.18 16.83 -7.84
C ARG A 27 6.17 16.27 -8.87
N ASP A 28 6.89 15.20 -8.54
CA ASP A 28 7.85 14.51 -9.40
C ASP A 28 7.19 13.49 -10.34
N ALA A 29 5.85 13.52 -10.47
CA ALA A 29 5.06 12.56 -11.24
C ALA A 29 5.15 11.09 -10.75
N ALA A 30 5.63 10.87 -9.52
CA ALA A 30 5.66 9.55 -8.89
C ALA A 30 4.33 9.24 -8.20
N ARG A 31 3.88 7.98 -8.33
CA ARG A 31 2.66 7.51 -7.68
C ARG A 31 2.92 7.15 -6.23
N MET A 32 2.14 7.76 -5.36
CA MET A 32 2.19 7.60 -3.92
C MET A 32 0.87 7.04 -3.42
N CYS A 33 0.96 6.21 -2.39
CA CYS A 33 -0.17 5.68 -1.65
C CYS A 33 -0.10 6.21 -0.22
N ALA A 34 -1.22 6.74 0.28
CA ALA A 34 -1.41 6.98 1.70
C ALA A 34 -1.90 5.69 2.33
N VAL A 35 -1.12 5.13 3.24
CA VAL A 35 -1.40 3.84 3.89
C VAL A 35 -1.60 4.09 5.38
N GLU A 36 -2.76 3.69 5.90
CA GLU A 36 -3.07 3.76 7.32
C GLU A 36 -2.52 2.52 8.03
N ILE A 37 -1.69 2.74 9.05
CA ILE A 37 -1.06 1.71 9.88
C ILE A 37 -1.29 2.09 11.34
N ASN A 38 -2.05 1.30 12.08
CA ASN A 38 -2.34 1.53 13.51
C ASN A 38 -2.85 2.97 13.82
N GLY A 39 -3.65 3.55 12.93
CA GLY A 39 -4.19 4.91 13.08
C GLY A 39 -3.27 6.05 12.64
N ALA A 40 -2.05 5.76 12.18
CA ALA A 40 -1.17 6.74 11.54
C ALA A 40 -1.20 6.59 10.02
N LEU A 41 -1.11 7.70 9.29
CA LEU A 41 -1.01 7.72 7.82
C LEU A 41 0.44 7.85 7.40
N ASP A 42 0.94 6.83 6.70
CA ASP A 42 2.24 6.80 6.03
C ASP A 42 2.05 7.11 4.54
N PHE A 43 2.95 7.89 3.94
CA PHE A 43 2.96 8.17 2.51
C PHE A 43 4.12 7.40 1.85
N ILE A 44 3.80 6.46 0.98
CA ILE A 44 4.75 5.47 0.46
C ILE A 44 4.62 5.41 -1.06
N ASP A 45 5.74 5.31 -1.76
CA ASP A 45 5.74 5.08 -3.20
C ASP A 45 5.07 3.74 -3.55
N GLU A 46 4.22 3.74 -4.59
CA GLU A 46 3.48 2.54 -5.04
C GLU A 46 4.44 1.35 -5.31
N SER A 47 5.67 1.63 -5.77
CA SER A 47 6.67 0.61 -6.10
C SER A 47 7.28 -0.07 -4.88
N LYS A 48 7.17 0.55 -3.69
CA LYS A 48 7.66 0.00 -2.40
C LYS A 48 6.56 -0.73 -1.62
N LEU A 49 5.35 -0.76 -2.16
CA LEU A 49 4.26 -1.54 -1.61
C LEU A 49 4.22 -2.91 -2.26
N SER A 50 3.95 -3.91 -1.43
CA SER A 50 3.69 -5.27 -1.87
C SER A 50 2.25 -5.64 -1.54
N PRO A 51 1.58 -6.44 -2.38
CA PRO A 51 0.32 -7.03 -1.97
C PRO A 51 0.55 -7.84 -0.69
N PRO A 52 -0.44 -7.91 0.21
CA PRO A 52 -0.37 -8.78 1.36
C PRO A 52 -0.19 -10.17 0.79
N GLN A 53 0.76 -10.94 1.30
CA GLN A 53 0.84 -12.35 0.95
C GLN A 53 -0.52 -12.93 1.31
N GLN A 54 -1.34 -13.17 0.27
CA GLN A 54 -2.53 -13.99 0.40
C GLN A 54 -1.94 -15.32 0.88
N ALA A 55 -2.14 -15.61 2.16
CA ALA A 55 -1.84 -16.93 2.66
C ALA A 55 -2.52 -17.88 1.68
N ASP A 56 -1.71 -18.70 1.02
CA ASP A 56 -2.21 -19.79 0.20
C ASP A 56 -3.10 -20.59 1.15
N LEU A 57 -4.40 -20.33 1.09
CA LEU A 57 -5.39 -21.14 1.77
C LEU A 57 -5.47 -22.40 0.91
N ALA A 58 -4.44 -23.23 1.05
CA ALA A 58 -4.40 -24.57 0.50
C ALA A 58 -5.63 -25.29 1.01
N ALA A 59 -6.48 -25.73 0.08
CA ALA A 59 -7.55 -26.67 0.31
C ALA A 59 -7.27 -27.92 -0.50
#